data_AF-A0A554K7C9-F1
#
_entry.id   AF-A0A554K7C9-F1
#
_cell.length_a   1.000
_cell.length_b   1.000
_cell.length_c   1.000
_cell.angle_alpha   90.00
_cell.angle_beta   90.00
_cell.angle_gamma   90.00
#
_symmetry.space_group_name_H-M   'P 1'
#
loop_
_entity.id
_entity.type
_entity.pdbx_description
1 polymer ?
#
loop_
_entity_poly.entity_id
_entity_poly.type
_entity_poly.pdbx_seq_one_letter_code
_entity_poly.pdbx_strand_id
1 'polypeptide(L)'
;MPETTVRKPNAFDAFVHLVAYVALVWSAVSVGGIIFQFINRFVPALEPGAYVYATDAVSTGALRFHIATLLLTGPLLLSMTAYLHRLFKQGALVTDSGVRRWLTYLLLFAAAVNIVGSVIALVYQFLGGNYTVNFLLKAATILVIAGGIFGFYFWELKRGTYQTRHPGALPLVAGLGVLFVGLLIGGFLLIGSPRLARMREYDRMRVDRAVQLNYQLGDEYRRTGALPATLSNFDPAFTEDPEHGAPFVYRKAADDRYELCVTFAVSAPEPVVPKGVPPSRVPKPYGGSGGVEQAWYEHGEGEVCNTFTVKRQTADDQFIETQVEKPASR
;
A
#
# COMPACT_ATOMS: atom_id res chain seq x y z
N MET A 1 0.14 54.36 -30.00
CA MET A 1 -0.44 53.07 -29.60
C MET A 1 0.73 52.12 -29.40
N PRO A 2 1.00 51.59 -28.19
CA PRO A 2 2.07 50.63 -28.03
C PRO A 2 1.65 49.33 -28.73
N GLU A 3 2.47 48.92 -29.67
CA GLU A 3 2.35 47.67 -30.42
C GLU A 3 2.45 46.51 -29.42
N THR A 4 1.32 45.87 -29.09
CA THR A 4 1.34 44.66 -28.26
C THR A 4 1.92 43.54 -29.11
N THR A 5 3.25 43.40 -29.08
CA THR A 5 3.98 42.29 -29.71
C THR A 5 3.35 40.99 -29.22
N VAL A 6 2.57 40.34 -30.07
CA VAL A 6 1.98 39.03 -29.78
C VAL A 6 3.14 38.05 -29.58
N ARG A 7 3.45 37.72 -28.33
CA ARG A 7 4.51 36.75 -28.00
C ARG A 7 4.15 35.42 -28.66
N LYS A 8 5.00 34.96 -29.60
CA LYS A 8 4.83 33.66 -30.24
C LYS A 8 4.80 32.57 -29.15
N PRO A 9 3.91 31.56 -29.25
CA PRO A 9 3.88 30.46 -28.30
C PRO A 9 5.26 29.82 -28.23
N ASN A 10 5.86 29.83 -27.04
CA ASN A 10 7.22 29.36 -26.82
C ASN A 10 7.20 27.94 -26.23
N ALA A 11 8.28 27.17 -26.42
CA ALA A 11 8.49 25.85 -25.81
C ALA A 11 8.29 25.87 -24.28
N PHE A 12 8.61 26.99 -23.62
CA PHE A 12 8.34 27.18 -22.20
C PHE A 12 6.84 27.10 -21.86
N ASP A 13 5.97 27.70 -22.68
CA ASP A 13 4.52 27.71 -22.44
C ASP A 13 3.95 26.29 -22.56
N ALA A 14 4.46 25.53 -23.54
CA ALA A 14 4.16 24.11 -23.71
C ALA A 14 4.61 23.28 -22.51
N PHE A 15 5.82 23.52 -22.02
CA PHE A 15 6.39 22.83 -20.87
C PHE A 15 5.54 23.03 -19.61
N VAL A 16 5.13 24.25 -19.30
CA VAL A 16 4.30 24.52 -18.10
C VAL A 16 2.95 23.80 -18.17
N HIS A 17 2.30 23.78 -19.34
CA HIS A 17 1.05 23.02 -19.54
C HIS A 17 1.28 21.52 -19.41
N LEU A 18 2.36 20.99 -19.99
CA LEU A 18 2.72 19.58 -19.89
C LEU A 18 2.93 19.17 -18.44
N VAL A 19 3.69 19.93 -17.66
CA VAL A 19 3.92 19.65 -16.22
C VAL A 19 2.60 19.64 -15.46
N ALA A 20 1.71 20.62 -15.72
CA ALA A 20 0.38 20.66 -15.10
C ALA A 20 -0.46 19.42 -15.45
N TYR A 21 -0.48 18.99 -16.72
CA TYR A 21 -1.24 17.82 -17.16
C TYR A 21 -0.65 16.51 -16.65
N VAL A 22 0.67 16.37 -16.59
CA VAL A 22 1.34 15.22 -15.98
C VAL A 22 1.00 15.14 -14.48
N ALA A 23 1.07 16.26 -13.76
CA ALA A 23 0.68 16.32 -12.36
C ALA A 23 -0.80 15.96 -12.16
N LEU A 24 -1.69 16.39 -13.07
CA LEU A 24 -3.10 16.02 -13.06
C LEU A 24 -3.30 14.51 -13.24
N VAL A 25 -2.67 13.92 -14.26
CA VAL A 25 -2.80 12.49 -14.55
C VAL A 25 -2.34 11.66 -13.35
N TRP A 26 -1.15 11.95 -12.81
CA TRP A 26 -0.65 11.22 -11.64
C TRP A 26 -1.49 11.42 -10.38
N SER A 27 -2.04 12.62 -10.18
CA SER A 27 -2.97 12.87 -9.07
C SER A 27 -4.27 12.07 -9.24
N ALA A 28 -4.83 12.03 -10.45
CA ALA A 28 -6.04 11.27 -10.78
C ALA A 28 -5.84 9.76 -10.58
N VAL A 29 -4.73 9.23 -11.09
CA VAL A 29 -4.35 7.82 -10.89
C VAL A 29 -4.18 7.50 -9.41
N SER A 30 -3.54 8.37 -8.64
CA SER A 30 -3.31 8.17 -7.21
C SER A 30 -4.58 8.24 -6.39
N VAL A 31 -5.50 9.17 -6.71
CA VAL A 31 -6.83 9.23 -6.11
C VAL A 31 -7.60 7.94 -6.36
N GLY A 32 -7.65 7.48 -7.62
CA GLY A 32 -8.29 6.20 -7.97
C GLY A 32 -7.65 5.01 -7.23
N GLY A 33 -6.32 4.95 -7.19
CA GLY A 33 -5.59 3.90 -6.50
C GLY A 33 -5.85 3.85 -4.99
N ILE A 34 -5.92 5.00 -4.31
CA ILE A 34 -6.29 5.07 -2.89
C ILE A 34 -7.75 4.61 -2.70
N ILE A 35 -8.68 5.08 -3.53
CA ILE A 35 -10.08 4.66 -3.47
C ILE A 35 -10.21 3.14 -3.68
N PHE A 36 -9.41 2.53 -4.56
CA PHE A 36 -9.40 1.08 -4.75
C PHE A 36 -8.98 0.33 -3.49
N GLN A 37 -8.01 0.85 -2.74
CA GLN A 37 -7.61 0.24 -1.47
C GLN A 37 -8.71 0.36 -0.40
N PHE A 38 -9.44 1.49 -0.38
CA PHE A 38 -10.63 1.62 0.47
C PHE A 38 -11.72 0.63 0.07
N ILE A 39 -11.98 0.46 -1.23
CA ILE A 39 -12.96 -0.50 -1.73
C ILE A 39 -12.55 -1.93 -1.34
N ASN A 40 -11.27 -2.30 -1.51
CA ASN A 40 -10.75 -3.60 -1.07
C ASN A 40 -10.92 -3.83 0.44
N ARG A 41 -10.76 -2.77 1.24
CA ARG A 41 -10.92 -2.86 2.70
C ARG A 41 -12.37 -3.04 3.12
N PHE A 42 -13.28 -2.22 2.60
CA PHE A 42 -14.65 -2.11 3.10
C PHE A 42 -15.65 -2.98 2.33
N VAL A 43 -15.33 -3.31 1.08
CA VAL A 43 -16.16 -4.14 0.18
C VAL A 43 -15.24 -5.18 -0.48
N PRO A 44 -14.69 -6.14 0.29
CA PRO A 44 -13.84 -7.19 -0.29
C PRO A 44 -14.65 -8.02 -1.31
N ALA A 45 -13.99 -8.43 -2.39
CA ALA A 45 -14.60 -9.32 -3.36
C ALA A 45 -14.89 -10.69 -2.69
N LEU A 46 -16.14 -11.14 -2.77
CA LEU A 46 -16.57 -12.46 -2.28
C LEU A 46 -16.80 -13.34 -3.51
N GLU A 47 -15.75 -13.98 -4.00
CA GLU A 47 -15.85 -14.96 -5.07
C GLU A 47 -15.92 -16.38 -4.48
N PRO A 48 -17.01 -17.14 -4.73
CA PRO A 48 -17.09 -18.53 -4.32
C PRO A 48 -16.02 -19.36 -5.06
N GLY A 49 -15.09 -19.97 -4.31
CA GLY A 49 -14.11 -20.91 -4.88
C GLY A 49 -12.88 -20.28 -5.51
N ALA A 50 -12.80 -18.95 -5.62
CA ALA A 50 -11.55 -18.30 -5.96
C ALA A 50 -10.57 -18.50 -4.81
N TYR A 51 -9.39 -19.03 -5.12
CA TYR A 51 -8.21 -18.76 -4.29
C TYR A 51 -8.21 -17.25 -4.09
N VAL A 52 -8.29 -16.78 -2.84
CA VAL A 52 -8.12 -15.37 -2.52
C VAL A 52 -6.70 -15.03 -2.93
N TYR A 53 -6.51 -14.68 -4.21
CA TYR A 53 -5.26 -14.14 -4.68
C TYR A 53 -5.04 -12.89 -3.84
N ALA A 54 -3.82 -12.72 -3.33
CA ALA A 54 -3.41 -11.58 -2.53
C ALA A 54 -3.65 -10.21 -3.22
N THR A 55 -4.15 -10.20 -4.45
CA THR A 55 -4.54 -9.06 -5.27
C THR A 55 -5.76 -8.29 -4.76
N ASP A 56 -6.70 -8.94 -4.05
CA ASP A 56 -7.92 -8.28 -3.52
C ASP A 56 -7.84 -7.87 -2.05
N ALA A 57 -6.77 -8.27 -1.36
CA ALA A 57 -6.42 -7.73 -0.06
C ALA A 57 -5.94 -6.27 -0.20
N VAL A 58 -6.01 -5.51 0.89
CA VAL A 58 -5.42 -4.16 0.93
C VAL A 58 -3.91 -4.28 0.73
N SER A 59 -3.42 -3.77 -0.39
CA SER A 59 -1.98 -3.71 -0.67
C SER A 59 -1.40 -2.48 0.01
N THR A 60 -0.72 -2.70 1.13
CA THR A 60 -0.02 -1.64 1.88
C THR A 60 1.03 -0.95 1.01
N GLY A 61 1.73 -1.71 0.14
CA GLY A 61 2.68 -1.15 -0.83
C GLY A 61 2.02 -0.21 -1.85
N ALA A 62 0.91 -0.64 -2.46
CA ALA A 62 0.18 0.21 -3.42
C ALA A 62 -0.37 1.47 -2.76
N LEU A 63 -0.91 1.34 -1.53
CA LEU A 63 -1.41 2.48 -0.77
C LEU A 63 -0.29 3.50 -0.47
N ARG A 64 0.91 3.04 -0.05
CA ARG A 64 2.09 3.90 0.15
C ARG A 64 2.49 4.63 -1.12
N PHE A 65 2.53 3.90 -2.24
CA PHE A 65 2.89 4.47 -3.54
C PHE A 65 1.93 5.60 -3.96
N HIS A 66 0.62 5.37 -3.85
CA HIS A 66 -0.36 6.37 -4.24
C HIS A 66 -0.41 7.56 -3.27
N ILE A 67 -0.25 7.34 -1.95
CA ILE A 67 -0.13 8.43 -0.98
C ILE A 67 1.10 9.29 -1.29
N ALA A 68 2.27 8.67 -1.50
CA ALA A 68 3.51 9.38 -1.81
C ALA A 68 3.39 10.18 -3.11
N THR A 69 2.84 9.57 -4.16
CA THR A 69 2.60 10.24 -5.44
C THR A 69 1.65 11.42 -5.25
N LEU A 70 0.53 11.24 -4.55
CA LEU A 70 -0.46 12.30 -4.35
C LEU A 70 0.07 13.46 -3.49
N LEU A 71 0.90 13.17 -2.48
CA LEU A 71 1.59 14.19 -1.67
C LEU A 71 2.52 15.06 -2.51
N LEU A 72 3.14 14.51 -3.55
CA LEU A 72 3.99 15.26 -4.47
C LEU A 72 3.17 15.99 -5.55
N THR A 73 2.30 15.26 -6.24
CA THR A 73 1.63 15.76 -7.45
C THR A 73 0.45 16.67 -7.15
N GLY A 74 -0.20 16.53 -5.98
CA GLY A 74 -1.31 17.40 -5.57
C GLY A 74 -0.88 18.86 -5.42
N PRO A 75 0.11 19.18 -4.54
CA PRO A 75 0.64 20.53 -4.40
C PRO A 75 1.26 21.05 -5.70
N LEU A 76 1.94 20.20 -6.47
CA LEU A 76 2.48 20.55 -7.78
C LEU A 76 1.37 20.98 -8.76
N LEU A 77 0.28 20.22 -8.85
CA LEU A 77 -0.86 20.53 -9.70
C LEU A 77 -1.50 21.87 -9.33
N LEU A 78 -1.73 22.11 -8.03
CA LEU A 78 -2.30 23.37 -7.54
C LEU A 78 -1.38 24.56 -7.86
N SER A 79 -0.07 24.40 -7.63
CA SER A 79 0.94 25.44 -7.87
C SER A 79 1.04 25.78 -9.35
N MET A 80 1.09 24.77 -10.22
CA MET A 80 1.15 24.96 -11.67
C MET A 80 -0.14 25.56 -12.22
N THR A 81 -1.28 25.14 -11.70
CA THR A 81 -2.58 25.72 -12.08
C THR A 81 -2.66 27.19 -11.66
N ALA A 82 -2.22 27.54 -10.44
CA ALA A 82 -2.18 28.91 -9.98
C ALA A 82 -1.19 29.76 -10.79
N TYR A 83 -0.04 29.19 -11.17
CA TYR A 83 0.95 29.85 -12.02
C TYR A 83 0.40 30.13 -13.43
N LEU A 84 -0.22 29.13 -14.07
CA LEU A 84 -0.90 29.31 -15.36
C LEU A 84 -1.97 30.40 -15.29
N HIS A 85 -2.81 30.40 -14.25
CA HIS A 85 -3.83 31.45 -14.05
C HIS A 85 -3.22 32.84 -13.92
N ARG A 86 -2.08 32.99 -13.22
CA ARG A 86 -1.37 34.27 -13.12
C ARG A 86 -0.86 34.74 -14.49
N LEU A 87 -0.26 33.83 -15.27
CA LEU A 87 0.25 34.14 -16.61
C LEU A 87 -0.87 34.53 -17.58
N PHE A 88 -2.03 33.87 -17.53
CA PHE A 88 -3.19 34.25 -18.35
C PHE A 88 -3.75 35.63 -17.94
N LYS A 89 -3.82 35.93 -16.64
CA LYS A 89 -4.28 37.26 -16.17
C LYS A 89 -3.35 38.40 -16.58
N GLN A 90 -2.05 38.15 -16.66
CA GLN A 90 -1.05 39.13 -17.05
C GLN A 90 -0.93 39.31 -18.57
N GLY A 91 -1.70 38.56 -19.38
CA GLY A 91 -1.59 38.58 -20.83
C GLY A 91 -0.27 38.00 -21.37
N ALA A 92 0.52 37.34 -20.52
CA ALA A 92 1.83 36.76 -20.86
C ALA A 92 1.70 35.44 -21.64
N LEU A 93 0.52 34.82 -21.60
CA LEU A 93 0.15 33.62 -22.37
C LEU A 93 -0.94 33.96 -23.37
N VAL A 94 -0.72 33.60 -24.63
CA VAL A 94 -1.78 33.61 -25.64
C VAL A 94 -2.78 32.51 -25.27
N THR A 95 -4.02 32.91 -24.96
CA THR A 95 -5.11 32.01 -24.58
C THR A 95 -5.38 30.94 -25.63
N ASP A 96 -5.03 31.23 -26.88
CA ASP A 96 -5.29 30.38 -28.05
C ASP A 96 -4.03 29.78 -28.70
N SER A 97 -3.05 29.37 -27.90
CA SER A 97 -1.89 28.66 -28.44
C SER A 97 -2.28 27.28 -28.97
N GLY A 98 -1.90 26.99 -30.23
CA GLY A 98 -2.14 25.67 -30.84
C GLY A 98 -1.54 24.51 -30.03
N VAL A 99 -0.45 24.76 -29.29
CA VAL A 99 0.19 23.77 -28.42
C VAL A 99 -0.69 23.39 -27.22
N ARG A 100 -1.31 24.36 -26.55
CA ARG A 100 -2.26 24.08 -25.46
C ARG A 100 -3.42 23.22 -25.98
N ARG A 101 -4.03 23.61 -27.11
CA ARG A 101 -5.13 22.83 -27.72
C ARG A 101 -4.70 21.40 -28.03
N TRP A 102 -3.53 21.22 -28.65
CA TRP A 102 -3.02 19.88 -28.97
C TRP A 102 -2.79 19.02 -27.73
N LEU A 103 -2.15 19.58 -26.69
CA LEU A 103 -1.95 18.88 -25.41
C LEU A 103 -3.28 18.54 -24.72
N THR A 104 -4.26 19.44 -24.75
CA THR A 104 -5.61 19.17 -24.21
C THR A 104 -6.31 18.07 -24.99
N TYR A 105 -6.22 18.05 -26.33
CA TYR A 105 -6.76 16.94 -27.13
C TYR A 105 -6.08 15.61 -26.81
N LEU A 106 -4.77 15.59 -26.56
CA LEU A 106 -4.05 14.39 -26.13
C LEU A 106 -4.57 13.89 -24.77
N LEU A 107 -4.77 14.80 -23.81
CA LEU A 107 -5.38 14.47 -22.51
C LEU A 107 -6.79 13.90 -22.66
N LEU A 108 -7.63 14.52 -23.50
CA LEU A 108 -8.99 14.05 -23.77
C LEU A 108 -9.01 12.69 -24.45
N PHE A 109 -8.09 12.44 -25.39
CA PHE A 109 -7.93 11.13 -26.02
C PHE A 109 -7.55 10.06 -24.98
N ALA A 110 -6.57 10.34 -24.12
CA ALA A 110 -6.19 9.43 -23.05
C ALA A 110 -7.34 9.12 -22.09
N ALA A 111 -8.12 10.15 -21.72
CA ALA A 111 -9.32 9.98 -20.89
C ALA A 111 -10.40 9.13 -21.60
N ALA A 112 -10.65 9.37 -22.89
CA ALA A 112 -11.60 8.59 -23.67
C ALA A 112 -11.19 7.11 -23.78
N VAL A 113 -9.91 6.82 -24.03
CA VAL A 113 -9.37 5.45 -24.05
C VAL A 113 -9.57 4.77 -22.69
N ASN A 114 -9.33 5.47 -21.58
CA ASN A 114 -9.56 4.94 -20.23
C ASN A 114 -11.04 4.63 -19.98
N ILE A 115 -11.96 5.51 -20.42
CA ILE A 115 -13.41 5.29 -20.30
C ILE A 115 -13.83 4.06 -21.09
N VAL A 116 -13.44 3.98 -22.37
CA VAL A 116 -13.77 2.84 -23.25
C VAL A 116 -13.19 1.54 -22.67
N GLY A 117 -11.92 1.53 -22.27
CA GLY A 117 -11.29 0.36 -21.65
C GLY A 117 -12.00 -0.09 -20.37
N SER A 118 -12.45 0.85 -19.54
CA SER A 118 -13.20 0.55 -18.30
C SER A 118 -14.56 -0.07 -18.60
N VAL A 119 -15.28 0.44 -19.62
CA VAL A 119 -16.56 -0.14 -20.06
C VAL A 119 -16.35 -1.53 -20.67
N ILE A 120 -15.30 -1.72 -21.47
CA ILE A 120 -14.94 -3.04 -22.02
C ILE A 120 -14.69 -4.04 -20.90
N ALA A 121 -13.87 -3.68 -19.89
CA ALA A 121 -13.62 -4.53 -18.74
C ALA A 121 -14.90 -4.87 -17.98
N LEU A 122 -15.80 -3.89 -17.80
CA LEU A 122 -17.10 -4.09 -17.15
C LEU A 122 -17.95 -5.12 -17.89
N VAL A 123 -18.06 -4.96 -19.22
CA VAL A 123 -18.80 -5.87 -20.09
C VAL A 123 -18.16 -7.27 -20.08
N TYR A 124 -16.85 -7.36 -20.23
CA TYR A 124 -16.10 -8.62 -20.21
C TYR A 124 -16.36 -9.42 -18.92
N GLN A 125 -16.24 -8.76 -17.77
CA GLN A 125 -16.45 -9.37 -16.47
C GLN A 125 -17.92 -9.78 -16.24
N PHE A 126 -18.85 -8.95 -16.72
CA PHE A 126 -20.29 -9.24 -16.68
C PHE A 126 -20.62 -10.49 -17.51
N LEU A 127 -20.08 -10.61 -18.73
CA LEU A 127 -20.25 -11.79 -19.59
C LEU A 127 -19.65 -13.04 -18.96
N GLY A 128 -18.57 -12.91 -18.20
CA GLY A 128 -17.96 -14.01 -17.44
C GLY A 128 -18.73 -14.42 -16.19
N GLY A 129 -19.83 -13.75 -15.85
CA GLY A 129 -20.63 -14.05 -14.65
C GLY A 129 -19.98 -13.63 -13.33
N ASN A 130 -18.86 -12.89 -13.37
CA ASN A 130 -18.06 -12.53 -12.20
C ASN A 130 -18.22 -11.04 -11.81
N TYR A 131 -19.45 -10.58 -11.67
CA TYR A 131 -19.76 -9.17 -11.38
C TYR A 131 -19.79 -8.90 -9.86
N THR A 132 -18.61 -8.74 -9.24
CA THR A 132 -18.54 -8.40 -7.81
C THR A 132 -18.81 -6.90 -7.58
N VAL A 133 -19.48 -6.56 -6.46
CA VAL A 133 -19.72 -5.15 -6.09
C VAL A 133 -18.40 -4.37 -5.99
N ASN A 134 -17.33 -5.02 -5.52
CA ASN A 134 -15.97 -4.49 -5.48
C ASN A 134 -15.51 -4.00 -6.88
N PHE A 135 -15.66 -4.86 -7.88
CA PHE A 135 -15.28 -4.56 -9.26
C PHE A 135 -16.12 -3.42 -9.85
N LEU A 136 -17.45 -3.42 -9.64
CA LEU A 136 -18.32 -2.34 -10.10
C LEU A 136 -17.91 -0.98 -9.50
N LEU A 137 -17.59 -0.94 -8.20
CA LEU A 137 -17.16 0.30 -7.53
C LEU A 137 -15.81 0.81 -8.08
N LYS A 138 -14.87 -0.10 -8.37
CA LYS A 138 -13.59 0.26 -9.00
C LYS A 138 -13.78 0.82 -10.40
N ALA A 139 -14.59 0.16 -11.22
CA ALA A 139 -14.93 0.63 -12.56
C ALA A 139 -15.63 2.00 -12.52
N ALA A 140 -16.63 2.16 -11.63
CA ALA A 140 -17.32 3.43 -11.43
C ALA A 140 -16.35 4.55 -11.01
N THR A 141 -15.38 4.26 -10.14
CA THR A 141 -14.35 5.22 -9.74
C THR A 141 -13.55 5.73 -10.94
N ILE A 142 -13.09 4.83 -11.83
CA ILE A 142 -12.37 5.25 -13.05
C ILE A 142 -13.26 6.12 -13.93
N LEU A 143 -14.50 5.70 -14.16
CA LEU A 143 -15.44 6.43 -15.01
C LEU A 143 -15.76 7.83 -14.49
N VAL A 144 -15.94 7.99 -13.17
CA VAL A 144 -16.18 9.29 -12.54
C VAL A 144 -14.94 10.20 -12.69
N ILE A 145 -13.74 9.67 -12.43
CA ILE A 145 -12.50 10.46 -12.52
C ILE A 145 -12.22 10.84 -13.98
N ALA A 146 -12.16 9.86 -14.88
CA ALA A 146 -11.86 10.08 -16.30
C ALA A 146 -12.96 10.91 -16.99
N GLY A 147 -14.23 10.63 -16.68
CA GLY A 147 -15.37 11.39 -17.19
C GLY A 147 -15.40 12.83 -16.67
N GLY A 148 -15.03 13.06 -15.41
CA GLY A 148 -14.90 14.40 -14.84
C GLY A 148 -13.79 15.21 -15.52
N ILE A 149 -12.61 14.61 -15.72
CA ILE A 149 -11.49 15.23 -16.45
C ILE A 149 -11.89 15.53 -17.89
N PHE A 150 -12.47 14.54 -18.58
CA PHE A 150 -12.91 14.69 -19.96
C PHE A 150 -13.93 15.82 -20.09
N GLY A 151 -14.99 15.81 -19.28
CA GLY A 151 -16.05 16.82 -19.29
C GLY A 151 -15.51 18.22 -19.00
N PHE A 152 -14.64 18.36 -18.01
CA PHE A 152 -14.02 19.64 -17.66
C PHE A 152 -13.20 20.21 -18.82
N TYR A 153 -12.25 19.44 -19.37
CA TYR A 153 -11.37 19.93 -20.44
C TYR A 153 -12.08 20.07 -21.79
N PHE A 154 -13.08 19.25 -22.07
CA PHE A 154 -13.91 19.39 -23.26
C PHE A 154 -14.72 20.69 -23.22
N TRP A 155 -15.27 21.03 -22.06
CA TRP A 155 -15.96 22.30 -21.86
C TRP A 155 -14.99 23.49 -21.89
N GLU A 156 -13.78 23.34 -21.33
CA GLU A 156 -12.73 24.35 -21.40
C GLU A 156 -12.33 24.66 -22.86
N LEU A 157 -12.21 23.65 -23.73
CA LEU A 157 -11.95 23.84 -25.17
C LEU A 157 -13.05 24.62 -25.88
N LYS A 158 -14.31 24.49 -25.45
CA LYS A 158 -15.44 25.23 -26.03
C LYS A 158 -15.54 26.67 -25.54
N ARG A 159 -14.84 27.04 -24.47
CA ARG A 159 -14.86 28.40 -23.92
C ARG A 159 -13.85 29.30 -24.62
N GLY A 160 -14.35 30.20 -25.46
CA GLY A 160 -13.52 31.13 -26.25
C GLY A 160 -12.83 32.25 -25.48
N THR A 161 -13.20 32.55 -24.23
CA THR A 161 -12.64 33.66 -23.44
C THR A 161 -12.34 33.27 -21.99
N TYR A 162 -11.12 33.60 -21.53
CA TYR A 162 -10.56 33.21 -20.22
C TYR A 162 -10.94 34.16 -19.05
N GLN A 163 -11.93 35.04 -19.21
CA GLN A 163 -12.03 36.26 -18.39
C GLN A 163 -13.16 36.36 -17.35
N THR A 164 -14.01 35.35 -17.14
CA THR A 164 -14.99 35.41 -16.03
C THR A 164 -14.75 34.30 -15.01
N ARG A 165 -14.37 34.70 -13.78
CA ARG A 165 -14.27 33.80 -12.64
C ARG A 165 -15.68 33.29 -12.34
N HIS A 166 -15.97 32.04 -12.69
CA HIS A 166 -17.30 31.47 -12.47
C HIS A 166 -17.58 31.39 -10.95
N PRO A 167 -18.76 31.80 -10.45
CA PRO A 167 -19.06 31.76 -9.02
C PRO A 167 -18.96 30.35 -8.41
N GLY A 168 -19.09 29.30 -9.24
CA GLY A 168 -18.94 27.89 -8.84
C GLY A 168 -17.49 27.37 -8.76
N ALA A 169 -16.48 28.15 -9.13
CA ALA A 169 -15.09 27.67 -9.14
C ALA A 169 -14.52 27.47 -7.72
N LEU A 170 -14.89 28.34 -6.78
CA LEU A 170 -14.42 28.27 -5.40
C LEU A 170 -14.94 27.03 -4.64
N PRO A 171 -16.25 26.70 -4.64
CA PRO A 171 -16.75 25.51 -3.96
C PRO A 171 -16.22 24.21 -4.59
N LEU A 172 -15.98 24.18 -5.90
CA LEU A 172 -15.38 23.03 -6.58
C LEU A 172 -13.94 22.78 -6.10
N VAL A 173 -13.11 23.83 -6.07
CA VAL A 173 -11.71 23.73 -5.60
C VAL A 173 -11.66 23.35 -4.12
N ALA A 174 -12.53 23.94 -3.30
CA ALA A 174 -12.64 23.60 -1.89
C ALA A 174 -13.05 22.13 -1.70
N GLY A 175 -14.04 21.64 -2.46
CA GLY A 175 -14.48 20.24 -2.42
C GLY A 175 -13.39 19.26 -2.83
N LEU A 176 -12.63 19.55 -3.89
CA LEU A 176 -11.47 18.75 -4.30
C LEU A 176 -10.35 18.78 -3.25
N GLY A 177 -10.12 19.93 -2.59
CA GLY A 177 -9.17 20.05 -1.49
C GLY A 177 -9.58 19.22 -0.26
N VAL A 178 -10.86 19.23 0.10
CA VAL A 178 -11.39 18.38 1.19
C VAL A 178 -11.26 16.90 0.83
N LEU A 179 -11.59 16.51 -0.40
CA LEU A 179 -11.42 15.13 -0.88
C LEU A 179 -9.94 14.71 -0.79
N PHE A 180 -9.02 15.57 -1.26
CA PHE A 180 -7.58 15.33 -1.20
C PHE A 180 -7.11 15.07 0.24
N VAL A 181 -7.45 15.97 1.18
CA VAL A 181 -7.09 15.81 2.59
C VAL A 181 -7.73 14.58 3.21
N GLY A 182 -9.01 14.31 2.90
CA GLY A 182 -9.73 13.13 3.37
C GLY A 182 -9.11 11.81 2.92
N LEU A 183 -8.69 11.71 1.66
CA LEU A 183 -8.01 10.53 1.13
C LEU A 183 -6.65 10.30 1.78
N LEU A 184 -5.89 11.36 2.04
CA LEU A 184 -4.60 11.27 2.73
C LEU A 184 -4.80 10.83 4.19
N ILE A 185 -5.68 11.50 4.94
CA ILE A 185 -5.96 11.16 6.34
C ILE A 185 -6.46 9.71 6.42
N GLY A 186 -7.47 9.34 5.63
CA GLY A 186 -7.98 7.98 5.65
C GLY A 186 -6.94 6.94 5.21
N GLY A 187 -6.06 7.28 4.25
CA GLY A 187 -4.96 6.40 3.84
C GLY A 187 -3.97 6.15 4.98
N PHE A 188 -3.60 7.20 5.73
CA PHE A 188 -2.77 7.06 6.92
C PHE A 188 -3.46 6.29 8.05
N LEU A 189 -4.77 6.47 8.23
CA LEU A 189 -5.54 5.70 9.22
C LEU A 189 -5.58 4.20 8.88
N LEU A 190 -5.58 3.83 7.60
CA LEU A 190 -5.55 2.42 7.17
C LEU A 190 -4.18 1.76 7.37
N ILE A 191 -3.09 2.44 6.99
CA ILE A 191 -1.75 1.82 6.97
C ILE A 191 -0.97 2.03 8.27
N GLY A 192 -1.32 3.06 9.03
CA GLY A 192 -0.59 3.55 10.19
C GLY A 192 0.49 4.58 9.85
N SER A 193 1.19 5.04 10.87
CA SER A 193 2.26 6.03 10.73
C SER A 193 3.58 5.41 10.24
N PRO A 194 4.51 6.19 9.66
CA PRO A 194 5.85 5.72 9.31
C PRO A 194 6.61 5.09 10.49
N ARG A 195 6.42 5.62 11.71
CA ARG A 195 7.00 5.04 12.93
C ARG A 195 6.46 3.64 13.20
N LEU A 196 5.15 3.44 13.06
CA LEU A 196 4.53 2.13 13.19
C LEU A 196 5.02 1.15 12.12
N ALA A 197 5.20 1.62 10.88
CA ALA A 197 5.76 0.79 9.81
C ALA A 197 7.20 0.34 10.12
N ARG A 198 8.03 1.22 10.68
CA ARG A 198 9.40 0.87 11.11
C ARG A 198 9.40 -0.15 12.26
N MET A 199 8.55 0.05 13.27
CA MET A 199 8.42 -0.89 14.39
C MET A 199 7.99 -2.29 13.90
N ARG A 200 7.00 -2.36 13.00
CA ARG A 200 6.55 -3.63 12.39
C ARG A 200 7.65 -4.32 11.57
N GLU A 201 8.48 -3.57 10.87
CA GLU A 201 9.58 -4.15 10.09
C GLU A 201 10.66 -4.75 11.01
N TYR A 202 11.03 -4.06 12.09
CA TYR A 202 11.93 -4.64 13.08
C TYR A 202 11.31 -5.84 13.80
N ASP A 203 10.02 -5.81 14.13
CA ASP A 203 9.30 -6.97 14.67
C ASP A 203 9.29 -8.15 13.70
N ARG A 204 9.09 -7.91 12.39
CA ARG A 204 9.24 -8.93 11.36
C ARG A 204 10.65 -9.54 11.37
N MET A 205 11.69 -8.70 11.40
CA MET A 205 13.08 -9.17 11.49
C MET A 205 13.35 -9.96 12.77
N ARG A 206 12.76 -9.55 13.91
CA ARG A 206 12.82 -10.29 15.19
C ARG A 206 12.20 -11.67 15.06
N VAL A 207 11.03 -11.78 14.42
CA VAL A 207 10.39 -13.06 14.12
C VAL A 207 11.28 -13.93 13.23
N ASP A 208 11.75 -13.39 12.10
CA ASP A 208 12.60 -14.13 11.15
C ASP A 208 13.88 -14.66 11.84
N ARG A 209 14.52 -13.83 12.68
CA ARG A 209 15.70 -14.22 13.48
C ARG A 209 15.36 -15.28 14.53
N ALA A 210 14.26 -15.14 15.26
CA ALA A 210 13.84 -16.10 16.27
C ALA A 210 13.51 -17.47 15.66
N VAL A 211 12.81 -17.48 14.52
CA VAL A 211 12.55 -18.71 13.75
C VAL A 211 13.86 -19.35 13.30
N GLN A 212 14.78 -18.56 12.73
CA GLN A 212 16.08 -19.06 12.29
C GLN A 212 16.93 -19.61 13.45
N LEU A 213 16.92 -18.93 14.60
CA LEU A 213 17.62 -19.38 15.81
C LEU A 213 17.05 -20.69 16.35
N ASN A 214 15.72 -20.86 16.34
CA ASN A 214 15.10 -22.13 16.71
C ASN A 214 15.56 -23.28 15.82
N TYR A 215 15.66 -23.06 14.50
CA TYR A 215 16.23 -24.07 13.60
C TYR A 215 17.69 -24.39 13.93
N GLN A 216 18.52 -23.38 14.20
CA GLN A 216 19.93 -23.60 14.57
C GLN A 216 20.08 -24.37 15.90
N LEU A 217 19.24 -24.08 16.90
CA LEU A 217 19.21 -24.82 18.17
C LEU A 217 18.76 -26.26 17.98
N GLY A 218 17.74 -26.49 17.14
CA GLY A 218 17.31 -27.83 16.75
C GLY A 218 18.43 -28.60 16.05
N ASP A 219 19.12 -27.98 15.09
CA ASP A 219 20.24 -28.55 14.35
C ASP A 219 21.43 -28.90 15.26
N GLU A 220 21.75 -28.02 16.21
CA GLU A 220 22.79 -28.27 17.22
C GLU A 220 22.44 -29.49 18.07
N TYR A 221 21.20 -29.56 18.56
CA TYR A 221 20.71 -30.71 19.34
C TYR A 221 20.76 -32.00 18.51
N ARG A 222 20.44 -31.95 17.21
CA ARG A 222 20.57 -33.13 16.32
C ARG A 222 22.00 -33.63 16.24
N ARG A 223 22.97 -32.73 16.14
CA ARG A 223 24.37 -33.06 15.91
C ARG A 223 25.07 -33.55 17.17
N THR A 224 24.82 -32.90 18.31
CA THR A 224 25.55 -33.15 19.56
C THR A 224 24.76 -33.95 20.57
N GLY A 225 23.44 -34.02 20.41
CA GLY A 225 22.53 -34.66 21.37
C GLY A 225 22.28 -33.82 22.63
N ALA A 226 22.75 -32.56 22.68
CA ALA A 226 22.60 -31.68 23.84
C ALA A 226 22.31 -30.23 23.42
N LEU A 227 21.43 -29.55 24.16
CA LEU A 227 21.20 -28.12 24.00
C LEU A 227 22.39 -27.31 24.56
N PRO A 228 22.79 -26.21 23.90
CA PRO A 228 23.91 -25.39 24.35
C PRO A 228 23.58 -24.66 25.66
N ALA A 229 24.59 -24.40 26.50
CA ALA A 229 24.38 -23.64 27.73
C ALA A 229 24.18 -22.14 27.47
N THR A 230 24.73 -21.61 26.37
CA THR A 230 24.65 -20.20 25.98
C THR A 230 24.56 -20.07 24.46
N LEU A 231 24.14 -18.90 23.97
CA LEU A 231 24.08 -18.58 22.55
C LEU A 231 25.40 -18.01 21.96
N SER A 232 26.49 -18.01 22.73
CA SER A 232 27.77 -17.37 22.34
C SER A 232 28.43 -17.97 21.08
N ASN A 233 28.13 -19.21 20.75
CA ASN A 233 28.66 -19.90 19.57
C ASN A 233 27.79 -19.71 18.30
N PHE A 234 26.68 -18.98 18.41
CA PHE A 234 25.78 -18.70 17.30
C PHE A 234 26.06 -17.30 16.76
N ASP A 235 25.75 -17.09 15.48
CA ASP A 235 25.95 -15.80 14.82
C ASP A 235 25.08 -14.72 15.50
N PRO A 236 25.67 -13.61 15.99
CA PRO A 236 24.95 -12.46 16.54
C PRO A 236 23.80 -11.94 15.67
N ALA A 237 23.89 -12.13 14.34
CA ALA A 237 22.82 -11.77 13.42
C ALA A 237 21.47 -12.47 13.71
N PHE A 238 21.46 -13.60 14.44
CA PHE A 238 20.24 -14.32 14.82
C PHE A 238 19.97 -14.35 16.32
N THR A 239 20.95 -13.95 17.14
CA THR A 239 20.84 -13.97 18.60
C THR A 239 20.63 -12.60 19.21
N GLU A 240 20.72 -11.52 18.43
CA GLU A 240 20.55 -10.14 18.89
C GLU A 240 19.37 -9.43 18.22
N ASP A 241 18.81 -8.47 18.93
CA ASP A 241 17.76 -7.57 18.46
C ASP A 241 18.26 -6.72 17.27
N PRO A 242 17.55 -6.71 16.13
CA PRO A 242 17.97 -6.00 14.94
C PRO A 242 17.96 -4.46 15.06
N GLU A 243 17.26 -3.91 16.05
CA GLU A 243 17.15 -2.46 16.26
C GLU A 243 18.12 -1.96 17.34
N HIS A 244 18.29 -2.71 18.43
CA HIS A 244 19.03 -2.28 19.62
C HIS A 244 20.29 -3.10 19.91
N GLY A 245 20.51 -4.25 19.25
CA GLY A 245 21.65 -5.15 19.51
C GLY A 245 21.60 -5.87 20.85
N ALA A 246 20.48 -5.81 21.58
CA ALA A 246 20.31 -6.55 22.82
C ALA A 246 20.15 -8.05 22.52
N PRO A 247 20.87 -8.95 23.21
CA PRO A 247 20.74 -10.39 22.97
C PRO A 247 19.34 -10.88 23.34
N PHE A 248 18.80 -11.82 22.57
CA PHE A 248 17.60 -12.56 22.92
C PHE A 248 17.82 -13.36 24.21
N VAL A 249 16.77 -13.46 25.01
CA VAL A 249 16.83 -14.18 26.29
C VAL A 249 16.64 -15.66 26.00
N TYR A 250 17.68 -16.45 26.26
CA TYR A 250 17.66 -17.91 26.14
C TYR A 250 17.90 -18.55 27.50
N ARG A 251 17.06 -19.53 27.86
CA ARG A 251 17.21 -20.31 29.08
C ARG A 251 17.06 -21.80 28.76
N LYS A 252 18.12 -22.58 29.00
CA LYS A 252 18.02 -24.04 28.97
C LYS A 252 17.19 -24.49 30.19
N ALA A 253 16.03 -25.12 29.93
CA ALA A 253 15.09 -25.55 30.96
C ALA A 253 15.21 -27.05 31.30
N ALA A 254 15.64 -27.87 30.33
CA ALA A 254 15.99 -29.28 30.48
C ALA A 254 16.99 -29.68 29.38
N ASP A 255 17.35 -30.96 29.27
CA ASP A 255 18.26 -31.42 28.22
C ASP A 255 17.70 -31.31 26.81
N ASP A 256 16.38 -31.42 26.67
CA ASP A 256 15.61 -31.36 25.43
C ASP A 256 14.64 -30.17 25.39
N ARG A 257 14.70 -29.26 26.38
CA ARG A 257 13.77 -28.14 26.50
C ARG A 257 14.47 -26.81 26.77
N TYR A 258 14.05 -25.76 26.08
CA TYR A 258 14.52 -24.39 26.29
C TYR A 258 13.40 -23.37 26.17
N GLU A 259 13.60 -22.23 26.82
CA GLU A 259 12.78 -21.04 26.68
C GLU A 259 13.55 -19.99 25.86
N LEU A 260 12.86 -19.37 24.90
CA LEU A 260 13.37 -18.23 24.12
C LEU A 260 12.40 -17.07 24.29
N CYS A 261 12.89 -15.89 24.64
CA CYS A 261 12.10 -14.67 24.73
C CYS A 261 12.59 -13.60 23.77
N VAL A 262 11.63 -12.92 23.15
CA VAL A 262 11.84 -11.82 22.21
C VAL A 262 10.94 -10.66 22.62
N THR A 263 11.47 -9.44 22.58
CA THR A 263 10.70 -8.23 22.90
C THR A 263 10.19 -7.57 21.62
N PHE A 264 8.88 -7.52 21.45
CA PHE A 264 8.23 -6.90 20.29
C PHE A 264 7.78 -5.48 20.60
N ALA A 265 7.96 -4.58 19.63
CA ALA A 265 7.58 -3.18 19.77
C ALA A 265 6.07 -2.97 19.63
N VAL A 266 5.38 -3.82 18.86
CA VAL A 266 3.92 -3.80 18.70
C VAL A 266 3.37 -5.21 18.61
N SER A 267 2.07 -5.38 18.90
CA SER A 267 1.38 -6.65 18.64
C SER A 267 1.36 -6.99 17.16
N ALA A 268 1.40 -8.29 16.86
CA ALA A 268 1.24 -8.81 15.50
C ALA A 268 -0.05 -8.24 14.87
N PRO A 269 -0.02 -7.82 13.59
CA PRO A 269 -1.22 -7.36 12.91
C PRO A 269 -2.26 -8.47 12.87
N GLU A 270 -3.50 -8.19 13.30
CA GLU A 270 -4.59 -9.14 13.08
C GLU A 270 -4.75 -9.40 11.58
N PRO A 271 -4.73 -10.66 11.13
CA PRO A 271 -4.96 -10.97 9.74
C PRO A 271 -6.38 -10.53 9.37
N VAL A 272 -6.50 -9.80 8.25
CA VAL A 272 -7.80 -9.41 7.72
C VAL A 272 -8.46 -10.64 7.13
N VAL A 273 -9.35 -11.27 7.88
CA VAL A 273 -10.10 -12.46 7.42
C VAL A 273 -11.31 -11.98 6.61
N PRO A 274 -11.37 -12.24 5.29
CA PRO A 274 -12.59 -11.98 4.53
C PRO A 274 -13.71 -12.90 5.04
N LYS A 275 -14.93 -12.35 5.16
CA LYS A 275 -16.11 -13.15 5.58
C LYS A 275 -16.29 -14.34 4.63
N GLY A 276 -16.47 -15.54 5.19
CA GLY A 276 -16.65 -16.77 4.42
C GLY A 276 -15.35 -17.53 4.07
N VAL A 277 -14.19 -17.04 4.51
CA VAL A 277 -12.92 -17.77 4.39
C VAL A 277 -12.74 -18.67 5.62
N PRO A 278 -12.53 -20.00 5.45
CA PRO A 278 -12.27 -20.89 6.57
C PRO A 278 -10.91 -20.55 7.23
N PRO A 279 -10.74 -20.81 8.54
CA PRO A 279 -9.51 -20.47 9.29
C PRO A 279 -8.22 -21.01 8.65
N SER A 280 -8.28 -22.17 8.01
CA SER A 280 -7.16 -22.81 7.31
C SER A 280 -6.65 -22.05 6.09
N ARG A 281 -7.41 -21.07 5.59
CA ARG A 281 -7.08 -20.27 4.39
C ARG A 281 -6.81 -18.80 4.72
N VAL A 282 -6.72 -18.44 5.99
CA VAL A 282 -6.36 -17.09 6.41
C VAL A 282 -4.86 -16.89 6.18
N PRO A 283 -4.44 -15.87 5.40
CA PRO A 283 -3.03 -15.53 5.28
C PRO A 283 -2.48 -15.17 6.66
N LYS A 284 -1.48 -15.92 7.14
CA LYS A 284 -0.84 -15.62 8.41
C LYS A 284 0.03 -14.36 8.28
N PRO A 285 0.07 -13.48 9.30
CA PRO A 285 1.05 -12.42 9.35
C PRO A 285 2.45 -13.01 9.16
N TYR A 286 3.21 -12.48 8.20
CA TYR A 286 4.58 -12.88 7.89
C TYR A 286 4.80 -14.33 7.35
N GLY A 287 3.75 -15.09 7.03
CA GLY A 287 3.85 -16.22 6.08
C GLY A 287 4.08 -17.64 6.62
N GLY A 288 3.83 -17.93 7.90
CA GLY A 288 4.15 -19.21 8.53
C GLY A 288 3.31 -20.45 8.14
N SER A 289 4.00 -21.59 8.00
CA SER A 289 3.50 -22.93 7.66
C SER A 289 3.05 -23.77 8.87
N GLY A 290 3.46 -23.45 10.10
CA GLY A 290 3.03 -24.14 11.34
C GLY A 290 4.19 -24.42 12.32
N GLY A 291 3.89 -24.95 13.51
CA GLY A 291 4.93 -25.32 14.49
C GLY A 291 5.64 -24.12 15.13
N VAL A 292 6.97 -24.14 15.15
CA VAL A 292 7.85 -23.08 15.71
C VAL A 292 7.52 -21.69 15.18
N GLU A 293 7.25 -21.62 13.88
CA GLU A 293 6.86 -20.41 13.18
C GLU A 293 5.60 -19.77 13.81
N GLN A 294 4.60 -20.58 14.15
CA GLN A 294 3.35 -20.07 14.71
C GLN A 294 3.53 -19.45 16.09
N ALA A 295 4.52 -19.89 16.88
CA ALA A 295 4.82 -19.31 18.19
C ALA A 295 5.27 -17.85 18.12
N TRP A 296 5.83 -17.44 16.98
CA TRP A 296 6.37 -16.09 16.79
C TRP A 296 5.45 -15.22 15.94
N TYR A 297 4.68 -15.79 15.01
CA TYR A 297 3.80 -15.02 14.14
C TYR A 297 2.55 -14.45 14.83
N GLU A 298 2.12 -15.08 15.93
CA GLU A 298 1.06 -14.58 16.82
C GLU A 298 1.68 -14.06 18.12
N HIS A 299 2.08 -12.78 18.13
CA HIS A 299 2.76 -12.17 19.28
C HIS A 299 2.06 -10.91 19.79
N GLY A 300 2.14 -10.65 21.09
CA GLY A 300 1.74 -9.39 21.71
C GLY A 300 2.85 -8.34 21.68
N GLU A 301 2.52 -7.11 22.07
CA GLU A 301 3.50 -6.07 22.40
C GLU A 301 4.23 -6.42 23.71
N GLY A 302 5.54 -6.16 23.76
CA GLY A 302 6.39 -6.44 24.91
C GLY A 302 7.15 -7.76 24.80
N GLU A 303 7.63 -8.25 25.95
CA GLU A 303 8.38 -9.50 26.02
C GLU A 303 7.44 -10.71 25.86
N VAL A 304 7.74 -11.54 24.86
CA VAL A 304 7.03 -12.80 24.59
C VAL A 304 8.02 -13.95 24.71
N CYS A 305 7.78 -14.84 25.67
CA CYS A 305 8.57 -16.04 25.91
C CYS A 305 7.79 -17.27 25.43
N ASN A 306 8.45 -18.11 24.65
CA ASN A 306 7.92 -19.41 24.22
C ASN A 306 8.86 -20.52 24.65
N THR A 307 8.28 -21.64 25.09
CA THR A 307 9.02 -22.85 25.47
C THR A 307 8.95 -23.87 24.35
N PHE A 308 10.10 -24.39 23.98
CA PHE A 308 10.28 -25.33 22.89
C PHE A 308 10.89 -26.62 23.42
N THR A 309 10.33 -27.75 22.96
CA THR A 309 10.91 -29.07 23.20
C THR A 309 11.46 -29.63 21.89
N VAL A 310 12.73 -30.01 21.87
CA VAL A 310 13.38 -30.66 20.74
C VAL A 310 13.37 -32.17 20.95
N LYS A 311 12.80 -32.92 20.00
CA LYS A 311 12.84 -34.39 20.05
C LYS A 311 14.06 -34.91 19.31
N ARG A 312 14.65 -36.01 19.76
CA ARG A 312 15.67 -36.71 18.96
C ARG A 312 14.97 -37.47 17.83
N GLN A 313 15.56 -37.50 16.64
CA GLN A 313 15.03 -38.28 15.52
C GLN A 313 15.01 -39.77 15.90
N THR A 314 13.84 -40.39 15.90
CA THR A 314 13.68 -41.85 15.98
C THR A 314 13.75 -42.43 14.56
N ALA A 315 14.17 -43.69 14.42
CA ALA A 315 14.40 -44.32 13.11
C ALA A 315 13.16 -44.38 12.18
N ASP A 316 11.95 -44.15 12.72
CA ASP A 316 10.68 -44.15 11.98
C ASP A 316 10.19 -42.74 11.58
N ASP A 317 10.73 -41.65 12.15
CA ASP A 317 10.27 -40.29 11.88
C ASP A 317 11.26 -39.51 10.99
N GLN A 318 10.78 -39.07 9.82
CA GLN A 318 11.60 -38.30 8.86
C GLN A 318 11.83 -36.83 9.26
N PHE A 319 11.14 -36.33 10.30
CA PHE A 319 11.23 -34.93 10.74
C PHE A 319 11.23 -34.81 12.28
N ILE A 320 12.13 -34.00 12.82
CA ILE A 320 12.09 -33.62 14.25
C ILE A 320 11.12 -32.48 14.41
N GLU A 321 10.11 -32.70 15.25
CA GLU A 321 9.07 -31.72 15.53
C GLU A 321 9.47 -30.92 16.80
N THR A 322 9.84 -29.66 16.62
CA THR A 322 9.95 -28.73 17.74
C THR A 322 8.54 -28.30 18.12
N GLN A 323 8.05 -28.83 19.24
CA GLN A 323 6.71 -28.56 19.75
C GLN A 323 6.71 -27.34 20.66
N VAL A 324 5.70 -26.49 20.48
CA VAL A 324 5.48 -25.27 21.27
C VAL A 324 4.57 -25.61 22.45
N GLU A 325 5.06 -25.46 23.68
CA GLU A 325 4.17 -25.49 24.84
C GLU A 325 3.50 -24.12 24.96
N LYS A 326 2.18 -24.05 24.71
CA LYS A 326 1.41 -22.86 25.06
C LYS A 326 1.48 -22.66 26.58
N PRO A 327 1.72 -21.43 27.09
CA PRO A 327 1.66 -21.18 28.52
C PRO A 327 0.27 -21.57 29.03
N ALA A 328 0.23 -22.32 30.14
CA ALA A 328 -1.03 -22.63 30.81
C ALA A 328 -1.74 -21.30 31.12
N SER A 329 -2.95 -21.12 30.58
CA SER A 329 -3.81 -19.98 30.92
C SER A 329 -3.99 -19.94 32.43
N ARG A 330 -3.47 -18.89 33.08
CA ARG A 330 -3.89 -18.52 34.42
C ARG A 330 -5.13 -17.63 34.33
#